data_AF-A0A151T9M1-F1
#
_entry.id   AF-A0A151T9M1-F1
#
_cell.length_a   1.000
_cell.length_b   1.000
_cell.length_c   1.000
_cell.angle_alpha   90.00
_cell.angle_beta   90.00
_cell.angle_gamma   90.00
#
_symmetry.space_group_name_H-M   'P 1'
#
loop_
_entity.id
_entity.type
_entity.pdbx_description
1 polymer ?
#
loop_
_entity_poly.entity_id
_entity_poly.type
_entity_poly.pdbx_seq_one_letter_code
_entity_poly.pdbx_strand_id
1 'polypeptide(L)'
;WEVALKEESQLAQKARVRWIHLGDINSKYFHHVINLNRKRNYMPGLLIDNRWEEEPTIVKEHIKSFYQERFSDSVTHRPSLDGVRFQQLNAQQLELLSRPFEEDEIKRAV
;
A
#
# COMPACT_ATOMS: atom_id res chain seq x y z
N TRP A 1 3.74 23.12 -22.16
CA TRP A 1 3.30 23.20 -20.76
C TRP A 1 2.59 21.93 -20.30
N GLU A 2 1.54 21.46 -20.99
CA GLU A 2 0.85 20.19 -20.63
C GLU A 2 1.75 18.94 -20.64
N VAL A 3 2.65 18.82 -21.62
CA VAL A 3 3.56 17.66 -21.73
C VAL A 3 4.51 17.60 -20.53
N ALA A 4 5.09 18.74 -20.14
CA ALA A 4 6.02 18.82 -19.01
C ALA A 4 5.34 18.47 -17.67
N LEU A 5 4.10 18.96 -17.46
CA LEU A 5 3.32 18.65 -16.27
C LEU A 5 2.97 17.14 -16.19
N LYS A 6 2.67 16.52 -17.34
CA LYS A 6 2.39 15.08 -17.41
C LYS A 6 3.63 14.24 -17.08
N GLU A 7 4.78 14.61 -17.61
CA GLU A 7 6.06 13.95 -17.31
C GLU A 7 6.43 14.07 -15.84
N GLU A 8 6.24 15.24 -15.25
CA GLU A 8 6.49 15.48 -13.82
C GLU A 8 5.57 14.62 -12.93
N SER A 9 4.27 14.58 -13.24
CA SER A 9 3.31 13.74 -12.53
C SER A 9 3.71 12.25 -12.59
N GLN A 10 4.18 11.78 -13.75
CA GLN A 10 4.69 10.41 -13.88
C GLN A 10 5.96 10.16 -13.05
N LEU A 11 6.88 11.11 -12.99
CA LEU A 11 8.09 11.01 -12.18
C LEU A 11 7.75 11.00 -10.68
N ALA A 12 6.83 11.86 -10.24
CA ALA A 12 6.35 11.88 -8.86
C ALA A 12 5.69 10.56 -8.45
N GLN A 13 4.81 10.02 -9.31
CA GLN A 13 4.20 8.71 -9.09
C GLN A 13 5.24 7.59 -8.99
N LYS A 14 6.21 7.55 -9.91
CA LYS A 14 7.30 6.55 -9.90
C LYS A 14 8.20 6.67 -8.67
N ALA A 15 8.43 7.89 -8.17
CA ALA A 15 9.24 8.14 -6.98
C ALA A 15 8.53 7.76 -5.67
N ARG A 16 7.17 7.71 -5.66
CA ARG A 16 6.32 7.48 -4.47
C ARG A 16 6.56 8.49 -3.34
N VAL A 17 6.78 9.76 -3.68
CA VAL A 17 7.00 10.87 -2.72
C VAL A 17 5.75 11.75 -2.62
N ARG A 18 5.38 12.20 -1.40
CA ARG A 18 4.28 13.15 -1.22
C ARG A 18 4.71 14.54 -1.71
N TRP A 19 4.02 15.03 -2.74
CA TRP A 19 4.39 16.20 -3.54
C TRP A 19 4.08 17.57 -2.91
N ILE A 20 3.07 17.67 -2.04
CA ILE A 20 2.31 18.90 -1.75
C ILE A 20 3.14 20.06 -1.14
N HIS A 21 4.44 19.92 -0.84
CA HIS A 21 5.21 20.94 -0.12
C HIS A 21 6.42 21.56 -0.82
N LEU A 22 6.79 21.18 -2.06
CA LEU A 22 8.11 21.55 -2.61
C LEU A 22 8.15 22.44 -3.86
N GLY A 23 7.01 22.85 -4.42
CA GLY A 23 7.00 23.76 -5.58
C GLY A 23 7.58 23.13 -6.85
N ASP A 24 7.42 23.85 -7.96
CA ASP A 24 7.49 23.34 -9.33
C ASP A 24 8.91 22.91 -9.78
N ILE A 25 8.98 21.81 -10.54
CA ILE A 25 10.08 21.34 -11.39
C ILE A 25 11.40 20.92 -10.68
N ASN A 26 11.36 19.87 -9.85
CA ASN A 26 12.59 19.17 -9.43
C ASN A 26 12.69 17.75 -10.01
N SER A 27 12.71 17.64 -11.34
CA SER A 27 12.93 16.38 -12.07
C SER A 27 14.18 15.65 -11.60
N LYS A 28 15.26 16.38 -11.29
CA LYS A 28 16.52 15.85 -10.74
C LYS A 28 16.30 15.11 -9.41
N TYR A 29 15.52 15.69 -8.50
CA TYR A 29 15.17 15.05 -7.24
C TYR A 29 14.40 13.74 -7.46
N PHE A 30 13.39 13.75 -8.34
CA PHE A 30 12.63 12.54 -8.63
C PHE A 30 13.46 11.43 -9.26
N HIS A 31 14.32 11.78 -10.22
CA HIS A 31 15.25 10.81 -10.81
C HIS A 31 16.20 10.24 -9.75
N HIS A 32 16.69 11.07 -8.83
CA HIS A 32 17.51 10.61 -7.72
C HIS A 32 16.76 9.62 -6.82
N VAL A 33 15.54 9.94 -6.40
CA VAL A 33 14.71 9.06 -5.56
C VAL A 33 14.36 7.75 -6.29
N ILE A 34 13.99 7.82 -7.57
CA ILE A 34 13.71 6.63 -8.39
C ILE A 34 14.94 5.73 -8.47
N ASN A 35 16.12 6.31 -8.72
CA ASN A 35 17.36 5.55 -8.80
C ASN A 35 17.76 4.95 -7.45
N LEU A 36 17.56 5.67 -6.35
CA LEU A 36 17.77 5.17 -5.00
C LEU A 36 16.83 3.99 -4.70
N ASN A 37 15.55 4.12 -5.04
CA ASN A 37 14.57 3.04 -4.89
C ASN A 37 14.93 1.82 -5.76
N ARG A 38 15.35 2.04 -7.01
CA ARG A 38 15.81 0.96 -7.90
C ARG A 38 17.02 0.24 -7.34
N LYS A 39 18.02 0.96 -6.84
CA LYS A 39 19.22 0.37 -6.23
C LYS A 39 18.89 -0.38 -4.95
N ARG A 40 18.04 0.19 -4.08
CA ARG A 40 17.63 -0.46 -2.82
C ARG A 40 16.83 -1.73 -3.07
N ASN A 41 15.94 -1.71 -4.06
CA ASN A 41 15.08 -2.84 -4.39
C ASN A 41 15.71 -3.77 -5.44
N TYR A 42 16.96 -3.51 -5.85
CA TYR A 42 17.68 -4.37 -6.76
C TYR A 42 18.06 -5.64 -6.01
N MET A 43 17.57 -6.76 -6.52
CA MET A 43 17.85 -8.08 -5.98
C MET A 43 18.48 -8.89 -7.11
N PRO A 44 19.82 -9.05 -7.12
CA PRO A 44 20.54 -9.70 -8.21
C PRO A 44 20.21 -11.19 -8.34
N GLY A 45 19.85 -11.83 -7.22
CA GLY A 45 19.58 -13.25 -7.15
C GLY A 45 19.35 -13.68 -5.71
N LEU A 46 19.15 -14.98 -5.51
CA LEU A 46 19.01 -15.61 -4.20
C LEU A 46 19.90 -16.85 -4.11
N LEU A 47 20.34 -17.17 -2.90
CA LEU A 47 20.97 -18.45 -2.62
C LEU A 47 19.88 -19.48 -2.35
N ILE A 48 19.70 -20.44 -3.26
CA ILE A 48 18.69 -21.50 -3.20
C ILE A 48 19.45 -22.84 -3.20
N ASP A 49 19.24 -23.68 -2.19
CA ASP A 49 19.89 -25.01 -2.08
C ASP A 49 21.42 -24.97 -2.28
N ASN A 50 22.09 -23.97 -1.68
CA ASN A 50 23.52 -23.69 -1.81
C ASN A 50 24.00 -23.33 -3.23
N ARG A 51 23.09 -23.03 -4.15
CA ARG A 51 23.38 -22.50 -5.48
C ARG A 51 22.92 -21.05 -5.58
N TRP A 52 23.79 -20.20 -6.13
CA TRP A 52 23.40 -18.83 -6.45
C TRP A 52 22.53 -18.83 -7.70
N GLU A 53 21.31 -18.31 -7.58
CA GLU A 53 20.33 -18.28 -8.66
C GLU A 53 19.98 -16.85 -9.04
N GLU A 54 20.23 -16.49 -10.30
CA GLU A 54 19.96 -15.15 -10.86
C GLU A 54 18.78 -15.17 -11.84
N GLU A 55 18.34 -16.36 -12.27
CA GLU A 55 17.27 -16.52 -13.24
C GLU A 55 15.95 -15.97 -12.67
N PRO A 56 15.38 -14.89 -13.25
CA PRO A 56 14.25 -14.18 -12.67
C PRO A 56 13.01 -15.04 -12.47
N THR A 57 12.80 -16.05 -13.33
CA THR A 57 11.67 -16.96 -13.22
C THR A 57 11.79 -17.87 -12.00
N ILE A 58 12.97 -18.44 -11.76
CA ILE A 58 13.24 -19.33 -10.63
C ILE A 58 13.19 -18.56 -9.30
N VAL A 59 13.83 -17.39 -9.25
CA VAL A 59 13.84 -16.53 -8.06
C VAL A 59 12.42 -16.13 -7.65
N LYS A 60 11.57 -15.73 -8.60
CA LYS A 60 10.18 -15.36 -8.34
C LYS A 60 9.36 -16.52 -7.81
N GLU A 61 9.47 -17.70 -8.42
CA GLU A 61 8.72 -18.88 -7.98
C GLU A 61 9.17 -19.32 -6.59
N HIS A 62 10.47 -19.29 -6.29
CA HIS A 62 11.00 -19.62 -4.98
C HIS A 62 10.47 -18.67 -3.88
N ILE A 63 10.50 -17.36 -4.11
CA ILE A 63 9.96 -16.36 -3.19
C ILE A 63 8.47 -16.60 -2.94
N LYS A 64 7.71 -16.83 -4.02
CA LYS A 64 6.28 -17.10 -3.95
C LYS A 64 6.00 -18.32 -3.08
N SER A 65 6.65 -19.45 -3.37
CA SER A 65 6.48 -20.70 -2.61
C SER A 65 6.87 -20.54 -1.14
N PHE A 66 8.01 -19.88 -0.86
CA PHE A 66 8.47 -19.61 0.50
C PHE A 66 7.41 -18.86 1.32
N TYR A 67 6.85 -17.77 0.77
CA TYR A 67 5.83 -17.01 1.49
C TYR A 67 4.47 -17.71 1.52
N GLN A 68 4.11 -18.47 0.49
CA GLN A 68 2.90 -19.29 0.51
C GLN A 68 2.94 -20.31 1.64
N GLU A 69 4.06 -21.00 1.83
CA GLU A 69 4.25 -21.92 2.94
C GLU A 69 4.27 -21.17 4.28
N ARG A 70 5.05 -20.08 4.37
CA ARG A 70 5.20 -19.30 5.60
C ARG A 70 3.89 -18.71 6.13
N PHE A 71 3.01 -18.28 5.21
CA PHE A 71 1.69 -17.71 5.49
C PHE A 71 0.55 -18.71 5.29
N SER A 72 0.85 -19.97 5.01
CA SER A 72 -0.17 -21.01 5.07
C SER A 72 -0.65 -21.11 6.51
N ASP A 73 -1.95 -20.96 6.72
CA ASP A 73 -2.55 -21.10 8.04
C ASP A 73 -2.37 -22.56 8.50
N SER A 74 -1.44 -22.79 9.43
CA SER A 74 -1.27 -24.09 10.10
C SER A 74 -2.28 -24.28 11.25
N VAL A 75 -3.04 -23.24 11.57
CA VAL A 75 -4.00 -23.23 12.68
C VAL A 75 -5.34 -23.78 12.21
N THR A 76 -5.52 -25.09 12.41
CA THR A 76 -6.77 -25.81 12.13
C THR A 76 -7.95 -25.35 13.00
N HIS A 77 -7.68 -24.71 14.13
CA HIS A 77 -8.70 -24.23 15.06
C HIS A 77 -8.59 -22.71 15.25
N ARG A 78 -8.89 -21.96 14.18
CA ARG A 78 -9.08 -20.51 14.29
C ARG A 78 -10.36 -20.28 15.10
N PRO A 79 -10.31 -19.64 16.29
CA PRO A 79 -11.52 -19.38 17.05
C PRO A 79 -12.46 -18.54 16.18
N SER A 80 -13.64 -19.09 15.88
CA SER A 80 -14.70 -18.35 15.23
C SER A 80 -15.30 -17.38 16.25
N LEU A 81 -15.85 -16.28 15.76
CA LEU A 81 -16.65 -15.37 16.58
C LEU A 81 -18.06 -15.91 16.79
N ASP A 82 -18.25 -17.24 16.66
CA ASP A 82 -19.53 -17.89 16.83
C ASP A 82 -20.01 -17.73 18.27
N GLY A 83 -21.25 -17.28 18.44
CA GLY A 83 -21.83 -16.96 19.74
C GLY A 83 -21.44 -15.60 20.30
N VAL A 84 -20.54 -14.85 19.65
CA VAL A 84 -20.28 -13.44 20.01
C VAL A 84 -21.43 -12.57 19.52
N ARG A 85 -22.21 -12.02 20.46
CA ARG A 85 -23.22 -11.01 20.16
C ARG A 85 -22.54 -9.65 20.04
N PHE A 86 -22.38 -9.18 18.81
CA PHE A 86 -21.97 -7.79 18.57
C PHE A 86 -23.13 -6.85 18.87
N GLN A 87 -22.82 -5.70 19.48
CA GLN A 87 -23.81 -4.63 19.59
C GLN A 87 -24.12 -4.14 18.17
N GLN A 88 -25.40 -4.23 17.80
CA GLN A 88 -25.90 -3.73 16.52
C GLN A 88 -26.54 -2.37 16.74
N LEU A 89 -26.32 -1.47 15.79
CA LEU A 89 -27.02 -0.21 15.77
C LEU A 89 -28.52 -0.48 15.58
N ASN A 90 -29.35 0.18 16.37
CA ASN A 90 -30.78 0.17 16.11
C ASN A 90 -31.11 1.02 14.87
N ALA A 91 -32.34 0.91 14.36
CA ALA A 91 -32.76 1.61 13.14
C ALA A 91 -32.55 3.13 13.23
N GLN A 92 -32.82 3.73 14.39
CA GLN A 92 -32.66 5.17 14.60
C GLN A 92 -31.19 5.61 14.60
N GLN A 93 -30.29 4.81 15.19
CA GLN A 93 -28.86 5.07 15.17
C GLN A 93 -28.29 4.96 13.75
N LEU A 94 -28.76 3.98 12.98
CA LEU A 94 -28.39 3.84 11.57
C LEU A 94 -28.85 5.06 10.76
N GLU A 95 -30.10 5.48 10.93
CA GLU A 95 -30.66 6.65 10.29
C GLU A 95 -29.86 7.91 10.63
N LEU A 96 -29.54 8.11 11.92
CA LEU A 96 -28.75 9.25 12.39
C LEU A 96 -27.33 9.28 11.84
N LEU A 97 -26.69 8.13 11.60
CA LEU A 97 -25.37 8.06 10.98
C LEU A 97 -25.41 8.22 9.44
N SER A 98 -26.54 7.91 8.82
CA SER A 98 -26.72 7.96 7.37
C SER A 98 -27.26 9.30 6.84
N ARG A 99 -27.89 10.10 7.71
CA ARG A 99 -28.44 11.41 7.33
C ARG A 99 -27.33 12.44 7.07
N PRO A 100 -27.58 13.45 6.22
CA PRO A 100 -26.68 14.59 6.07
C PRO A 100 -26.46 15.34 7.39
N PHE A 101 -25.29 15.98 7.52
CA PHE A 101 -24.98 16.83 8.66
C PHE A 101 -25.79 18.12 8.67
N GLU A 102 -26.25 18.52 9.84
CA GLU A 102 -26.92 19.80 10.03
C GLU A 102 -25.92 20.94 10.21
N GLU A 103 -26.28 22.15 9.79
CA GLU A 103 -25.41 23.34 9.93
C GLU A 103 -25.02 23.59 11.40
N ASP A 104 -25.94 23.35 12.33
CA ASP A 104 -25.70 23.49 13.77
C ASP A 104 -24.81 22.39 14.35
N GLU A 105 -24.77 21.20 13.74
CA GLU A 105 -23.81 20.17 14.12
C GLU A 105 -22.40 20.57 13.68
N ILE A 106 -22.27 21.09 12.47
CA ILE A 106 -20.99 21.59 11.94
C ILE A 106 -20.47 22.73 12.81
N LYS A 107 -21.32 23.69 13.19
CA LYS A 107 -20.95 24.82 14.06
C LYS A 107 -20.53 24.43 15.48
N ARG A 108 -20.99 23.28 15.98
CA ARG A 108 -20.61 22.77 17.32
C ARG A 108 -19.35 21.92 17.32
N ALA A 109 -19.00 21.34 16.17
CA ALA A 109 -17.82 20.50 16.01
C ALA A 109 -16.53 21.32 15.75
N VAL A 110 -16.68 22.59 15.37
CA VAL A 110 -15.61 23.58 15.17
C VAL A 110 -15.51 24.48 16.40
#